data_AF-A0A086Q6U5-F1
#
_entry.id   AF-A0A086Q6U5-F1
#
_cell.length_a   1.000
_cell.length_b   1.000
_cell.length_c   1.000
_cell.angle_alpha   90.00
_cell.angle_beta   90.00
_cell.angle_gamma   90.00
#
_symmetry.space_group_name_H-M   'P 1'
#
loop_
_entity.id
_entity.type
_entity.pdbx_description
1 polymer ?
#
loop_
_entity_poly.entity_id
_entity_poly.type
_entity_poly.pdbx_seq_one_letter_code
_entity_poly.pdbx_strand_id
1 'polypeptide(L)'
;MASAAAIPMASTRRGEATTSAASSSAGCQGSTRLVDIGCFILRGDGLLVADPLSVGGTLDAAMASGGPTVRTPGAAPTFAEKKFGSTHHAQAPLPALPQGSLVLDFVAPGLWGVLAGVERMQPMGGNGDFSLLMDDGTSVNVLFLLNSAHMQMQQAELSLLQSLPWELFESCQRNRVSVTSGQLGVFTKHSLADAQEAMSRASPQAAQAQASFWYNRACELTCSEDQVGILDVAGGPLGCVSATGISEEGSYPIYVVRSPESEEIWAVKVEFLSS
;
A
#
# COMPACT_ATOMS: atom_id res chain seq x y z
N MET A 1 -11.78 68.46 -37.71
CA MET A 1 -11.43 67.50 -36.65
C MET A 1 -10.40 66.54 -37.23
N ALA A 2 -9.26 66.42 -36.54
CA ALA A 2 -8.24 65.37 -36.48
C ALA A 2 -8.21 64.26 -37.57
N SER A 3 -7.11 63.62 -37.93
CA SER A 3 -5.66 63.64 -37.65
C SER A 3 -5.14 62.33 -38.26
N ALA A 4 -3.84 62.26 -38.47
CA ALA A 4 -3.01 61.05 -38.37
C ALA A 4 -3.01 60.00 -39.50
N ALA A 5 -1.77 59.82 -39.96
CA ALA A 5 -1.17 58.67 -40.62
C ALA A 5 -1.49 57.30 -40.00
N ALA A 6 -1.35 56.24 -40.81
CA ALA A 6 -0.77 54.96 -40.36
C ALA A 6 -0.33 54.07 -41.54
N ILE A 7 0.74 53.35 -41.26
CA ILE A 7 1.54 52.38 -42.04
C ILE A 7 0.87 50.99 -42.08
N PRO A 8 1.19 50.12 -43.06
CA PRO A 8 1.32 48.68 -42.83
C PRO A 8 2.76 48.19 -43.18
N MET A 9 3.47 47.51 -42.27
CA MET A 9 3.61 46.04 -42.12
C MET A 9 4.02 45.33 -43.41
N ALA A 10 4.99 44.42 -43.50
CA ALA A 10 5.91 43.75 -42.58
C ALA A 10 6.93 42.99 -43.48
N SER A 11 8.07 42.53 -42.95
CA SER A 11 8.61 41.17 -43.18
C SER A 11 10.09 41.02 -42.77
N THR A 12 10.32 39.99 -41.96
CA THR A 12 11.52 39.14 -41.76
C THR A 12 12.90 39.75 -41.49
N ARG A 13 13.35 39.59 -40.23
CA ARG A 13 14.77 39.44 -39.84
C ARG A 13 15.04 37.99 -39.42
N ARG A 14 15.87 37.27 -40.18
CA ARG A 14 16.84 36.25 -39.68
C ARG A 14 18.07 37.03 -39.21
N GLY A 15 18.79 36.75 -38.13
CA GLY A 15 18.92 35.51 -37.36
C GLY A 15 20.32 34.94 -37.63
N GLU A 16 21.32 35.36 -36.86
CA GLU A 16 22.61 34.68 -36.70
C GLU A 16 23.40 35.31 -35.54
N ALA A 17 23.61 34.56 -34.46
CA ALA A 17 24.76 34.69 -33.56
C ALA A 17 24.84 33.47 -32.62
N THR A 18 25.67 32.52 -33.05
CA THR A 18 26.68 31.80 -32.26
C THR A 18 26.32 31.27 -30.87
N THR A 19 26.25 29.95 -30.85
CA THR A 19 26.32 29.01 -29.74
C THR A 19 27.57 29.20 -28.86
N SER A 20 27.35 29.45 -27.57
CA SER A 20 28.29 29.11 -26.51
C SER A 20 27.73 27.89 -25.77
N ALA A 21 28.43 26.78 -25.87
CA ALA A 21 28.14 25.54 -25.17
C ALA A 21 28.33 25.75 -23.66
N ALA A 22 27.21 25.74 -22.93
CA ALA A 22 27.23 25.51 -21.50
C ALA A 22 27.25 24.01 -21.27
N SER A 23 28.33 23.52 -20.67
CA SER A 23 28.42 22.20 -20.06
C SER A 23 27.46 22.15 -18.86
N SER A 24 26.22 21.74 -19.11
CA SER A 24 25.30 21.34 -18.05
C SER A 24 25.74 19.98 -17.53
N SER A 25 26.22 19.94 -16.29
CA SER A 25 26.29 18.72 -15.50
C SER A 25 24.88 18.13 -15.37
N ALA A 26 24.53 17.24 -16.29
CA ALA A 26 23.37 16.38 -16.15
C ALA A 26 23.67 15.43 -14.99
N GLY A 27 23.20 15.78 -13.80
CA GLY A 27 23.10 14.82 -12.70
C GLY A 27 22.26 13.65 -13.20
N CYS A 28 22.73 12.43 -12.97
CA CYS A 28 22.00 11.20 -13.25
C CYS A 28 20.72 11.18 -12.41
N GLN A 29 19.64 11.79 -12.90
CA GLN A 29 18.31 11.63 -12.34
C GLN A 29 17.77 10.29 -12.82
N GLY A 30 17.59 9.33 -11.91
CA GLY A 30 16.81 8.14 -12.18
C GLY A 30 15.42 8.56 -12.66
N SER A 31 14.99 8.07 -13.82
CA SER A 31 13.65 8.36 -14.33
C SER A 31 12.67 7.43 -13.62
N THR A 32 11.88 7.97 -12.70
CA THR A 32 10.74 7.26 -12.12
C THR A 32 9.66 7.08 -13.18
N ARG A 33 9.18 5.84 -13.36
CA ARG A 33 8.01 5.53 -14.20
C ARG A 33 6.88 4.99 -13.34
N LEU A 34 5.64 5.28 -13.72
CA LEU A 34 4.47 4.64 -13.11
C LEU A 34 4.19 3.30 -13.77
N VAL A 35 3.88 2.30 -12.96
CA VAL A 35 3.43 0.98 -13.38
C VAL A 35 2.04 0.73 -12.79
N ASP A 36 1.10 0.29 -13.64
CA ASP A 36 -0.24 -0.12 -13.22
C ASP A 36 -0.22 -1.59 -12.79
N ILE A 37 -0.60 -1.83 -11.53
CA ILE A 37 -0.54 -3.15 -10.89
C ILE A 37 -1.91 -3.84 -10.90
N GLY A 38 -2.97 -3.07 -11.11
CA GLY A 38 -4.35 -3.55 -11.05
C GLY A 38 -5.16 -2.92 -9.91
N CYS A 39 -6.18 -3.64 -9.45
CA CYS A 39 -7.15 -3.11 -8.50
C CYS A 39 -7.74 -4.18 -7.58
N PHE A 40 -8.28 -3.75 -6.45
CA PHE A 40 -9.09 -4.57 -5.55
C PHE A 40 -10.29 -3.77 -5.04
N ILE A 41 -11.31 -4.46 -4.52
CA ILE A 41 -12.53 -3.84 -4.02
C ILE A 41 -12.51 -3.73 -2.51
N LEU A 42 -12.67 -2.51 -1.99
CA LEU A 42 -12.89 -2.24 -0.58
C LEU A 42 -14.40 -2.22 -0.29
N ARG A 43 -14.88 -3.19 0.49
CA ARG A 43 -16.31 -3.37 0.82
C ARG A 43 -16.76 -2.72 2.13
N GLY A 44 -15.83 -2.17 2.91
CA GLY A 44 -16.13 -1.59 4.22
C GLY A 44 -15.08 -0.58 4.63
N ASP A 45 -15.13 -0.19 5.90
CA ASP A 45 -14.46 1.01 6.33
C ASP A 45 -13.04 0.71 6.78
N GLY A 46 -12.12 0.85 5.84
CA GLY A 46 -10.72 1.06 6.16
C GLY A 46 -9.73 0.10 5.53
N LEU A 47 -8.51 0.58 5.47
CA LEU A 47 -7.35 -0.15 5.00
C LEU A 47 -6.42 -0.42 6.18
N LEU A 48 -5.77 -1.57 6.14
CA LEU A 48 -4.69 -1.95 7.03
C LEU A 48 -3.38 -1.86 6.26
N VAL A 49 -2.47 -1.02 6.71
CA VAL A 49 -1.09 -1.00 6.21
C VAL A 49 -0.22 -1.77 7.21
N ALA A 50 0.40 -2.85 6.76
CA ALA A 50 1.13 -3.75 7.65
C ALA A 50 2.25 -4.49 6.92
N ASP A 51 3.22 -4.95 7.70
CA ASP A 51 4.16 -5.96 7.28
C ASP A 51 3.45 -7.31 7.03
N PRO A 52 3.53 -7.92 5.83
CA PRO A 52 2.94 -9.22 5.56
C PRO A 52 3.40 -10.33 6.52
N LEU A 53 4.63 -10.30 7.01
CA LEU A 53 5.13 -11.28 7.99
C LEU A 53 4.37 -11.15 9.32
N SER A 54 4.14 -9.92 9.79
CA SER A 54 3.34 -9.64 10.98
C SER A 54 1.87 -10.04 10.80
N VAL A 55 1.33 -9.89 9.60
CA VAL A 55 -0.02 -10.37 9.26
C VAL A 55 -0.07 -11.89 9.37
N GLY A 56 0.91 -12.60 8.79
CA GLY A 56 1.04 -14.06 8.92
C GLY A 56 1.05 -14.51 10.38
N GLY A 57 1.87 -13.90 11.23
CA GLY A 57 1.91 -14.21 12.66
C GLY A 57 0.58 -13.94 13.39
N THR A 58 -0.19 -12.96 12.93
CA THR A 58 -1.52 -12.66 13.49
C THR A 58 -2.55 -13.73 13.08
N LEU A 59 -2.50 -14.20 11.84
CA LEU A 59 -3.32 -15.32 11.37
C LEU A 59 -2.97 -16.60 12.14
N ASP A 60 -1.68 -16.82 12.41
CA ASP A 60 -1.23 -17.96 13.20
C ASP A 60 -1.76 -17.90 14.65
N ALA A 61 -1.74 -16.72 15.27
CA ALA A 61 -2.28 -16.51 16.61
C ALA A 61 -3.80 -16.74 16.67
N ALA A 62 -4.54 -16.40 15.62
CA ALA A 62 -5.98 -16.68 15.54
C ALA A 62 -6.27 -18.19 15.62
N MET A 63 -5.40 -19.04 15.06
CA MET A 63 -5.49 -20.50 15.17
C MET A 63 -5.41 -20.97 16.63
N ALA A 64 -4.47 -20.40 17.40
CA ALA A 64 -4.25 -20.80 18.79
C ALA A 64 -5.43 -20.42 19.70
N SER A 65 -6.17 -19.37 19.34
CA SER A 65 -7.37 -18.93 20.06
C SER A 65 -8.62 -19.75 19.76
N GLY A 66 -8.64 -20.48 18.62
CA GLY A 66 -9.78 -21.26 18.12
C GLY A 66 -9.87 -22.70 18.61
N GLY A 67 -9.01 -23.13 19.55
CA GLY A 67 -9.06 -24.48 20.10
C GLY A 67 -10.43 -24.80 20.71
N PRO A 68 -11.00 -26.00 20.47
CA PRO A 68 -12.22 -26.40 21.15
C PRO A 68 -11.93 -26.40 22.65
N THR A 69 -12.71 -25.62 23.42
CA THR A 69 -12.85 -25.90 24.85
C THR A 69 -13.48 -27.29 24.94
N VAL A 70 -12.64 -28.31 25.09
CA VAL A 70 -13.07 -29.66 25.47
C VAL A 70 -13.72 -29.48 26.83
N ARG A 71 -15.06 -29.38 26.84
CA ARG A 71 -15.85 -29.55 28.04
C ARG A 71 -15.59 -30.97 28.52
N THR A 72 -14.68 -31.11 29.49
CA THR A 72 -14.49 -32.34 30.23
C THR A 72 -15.85 -32.70 30.85
N PRO A 73 -16.44 -33.87 30.54
CA PRO A 73 -17.68 -34.29 31.17
C PRO A 73 -17.35 -34.72 32.60
N GLY A 74 -17.42 -33.80 33.56
CA GLY A 74 -17.13 -34.14 34.95
C GLY A 74 -17.04 -33.02 35.98
N ALA A 75 -17.06 -31.73 35.59
CA ALA A 75 -17.10 -30.64 36.57
C ALA A 75 -18.50 -30.00 36.63
N ALA A 76 -19.10 -30.06 37.82
CA ALA A 76 -20.46 -29.61 38.12
C ALA A 76 -20.70 -28.13 37.75
N PRO A 77 -21.92 -27.77 37.30
CA PRO A 77 -22.26 -26.38 37.00
C PRO A 77 -22.62 -25.63 38.29
N THR A 78 -21.84 -24.62 38.66
CA THR A 78 -22.35 -23.54 39.52
C THR A 78 -23.26 -22.65 38.68
N PHE A 79 -24.55 -22.82 38.89
CA PHE A 79 -25.59 -21.91 38.40
C PHE A 79 -25.33 -20.50 38.94
N ALA A 80 -25.07 -19.55 38.04
CA ALA A 80 -25.28 -18.14 38.30
C ALA A 80 -26.50 -17.71 37.48
N GLU A 81 -27.50 -17.17 38.18
CA GLU A 81 -28.81 -16.80 37.67
C GLU A 81 -28.76 -15.86 36.45
N LYS A 82 -29.59 -16.21 35.47
CA LYS A 82 -29.84 -15.46 34.26
C LYS A 82 -30.75 -14.27 34.60
N LYS A 83 -30.20 -13.08 34.79
CA LYS A 83 -30.99 -11.84 34.80
C LYS A 83 -31.28 -11.44 33.36
N PHE A 84 -32.54 -11.58 32.97
CA PHE A 84 -33.10 -11.22 31.67
C PHE A 84 -33.04 -9.69 31.50
N GLY A 85 -32.38 -9.19 30.45
CA GLY A 85 -32.40 -7.77 30.11
C GLY A 85 -31.40 -7.39 29.02
N SER A 86 -31.91 -6.81 27.94
CA SER A 86 -31.22 -6.17 26.82
C SER A 86 -30.54 -7.09 25.79
N THR A 87 -31.17 -7.18 24.61
CA THR A 87 -30.54 -7.59 23.35
C THR A 87 -29.48 -6.56 22.95
N HIS A 88 -28.28 -6.66 23.52
CA HIS A 88 -27.09 -6.14 22.86
C HIS A 88 -26.69 -7.14 21.79
N HIS A 89 -26.65 -6.70 20.53
CA HIS A 89 -25.84 -7.36 19.51
C HIS A 89 -24.48 -7.64 20.15
N ALA A 90 -24.14 -8.92 20.33
CA ALA A 90 -22.81 -9.32 20.76
C ALA A 90 -21.84 -8.76 19.71
N GLN A 91 -21.16 -7.67 20.04
CA GLN A 91 -20.14 -7.09 19.20
C GLN A 91 -19.08 -8.18 19.02
N ALA A 92 -18.92 -8.66 17.78
CA ALA A 92 -17.88 -9.62 17.47
C ALA A 92 -16.54 -9.05 17.99
N PRO A 93 -15.68 -9.89 18.59
CA PRO A 93 -14.38 -9.41 19.06
C PRO A 93 -13.65 -8.72 17.90
N LEU A 94 -13.11 -7.53 18.16
CA LEU A 94 -12.34 -6.79 17.17
C LEU A 94 -11.17 -7.66 16.69
N PRO A 95 -10.88 -7.66 15.38
CA PRO A 95 -9.77 -8.44 14.84
C PRO A 95 -8.46 -8.01 15.51
N ALA A 96 -7.62 -8.99 15.85
CA ALA A 96 -6.29 -8.70 16.37
C ALA A 96 -5.50 -7.94 15.28
N LEU A 97 -4.88 -6.82 15.63
CA LEU A 97 -4.11 -6.04 14.67
C LEU A 97 -2.65 -6.52 14.66
N PRO A 98 -2.03 -6.66 13.47
CA PRO A 98 -0.61 -6.98 13.38
C PRO A 98 0.26 -5.94 14.07
N GLN A 99 1.35 -6.38 14.68
CA GLN A 99 2.31 -5.49 15.32
C GLN A 99 2.92 -4.52 14.30
N GLY A 100 3.03 -3.23 14.67
CA GLY A 100 3.62 -2.21 13.80
C GLY A 100 2.73 -1.75 12.65
N SER A 101 1.50 -2.26 12.56
CA SER A 101 0.53 -1.86 11.53
C SER A 101 -0.11 -0.49 11.79
N LEU A 102 -0.71 0.06 10.74
CA LEU A 102 -1.54 1.25 10.77
C LEU A 102 -2.92 0.93 10.20
N VAL A 103 -3.96 1.43 10.86
CA VAL A 103 -5.33 1.36 10.35
C VAL A 103 -5.72 2.75 9.85
N LEU A 104 -6.13 2.80 8.59
CA LEU A 104 -6.72 3.95 7.94
C LEU A 104 -8.24 3.77 8.03
N ASP A 105 -8.87 4.35 9.04
CA ASP A 105 -10.34 4.40 9.13
C ASP A 105 -10.90 5.53 8.25
N PHE A 106 -12.19 5.46 7.88
CA PHE A 106 -12.86 6.43 6.99
C PHE A 106 -12.29 6.48 5.58
N VAL A 107 -11.94 5.31 5.03
CA VAL A 107 -11.52 5.16 3.64
C VAL A 107 -12.74 4.96 2.77
N ALA A 108 -12.83 5.72 1.67
CA ALA A 108 -13.97 5.63 0.76
C ALA A 108 -14.11 4.20 0.21
N PRO A 109 -15.28 3.55 0.32
CA PRO A 109 -15.50 2.22 -0.25
C PRO A 109 -15.46 2.26 -1.78
N GLY A 110 -15.30 1.10 -2.41
CA GLY A 110 -15.34 0.97 -3.87
C GLY A 110 -14.11 0.31 -4.47
N LEU A 111 -13.85 0.58 -5.74
CA LEU A 111 -12.73 0.02 -6.48
C LEU A 111 -11.48 0.88 -6.23
N TRP A 112 -10.43 0.24 -5.73
CA TRP A 112 -9.14 0.86 -5.45
C TRP A 112 -8.10 0.35 -6.43
N GLY A 113 -7.54 1.25 -7.24
CA GLY A 113 -6.44 0.94 -8.13
C GLY A 113 -5.09 1.18 -7.46
N VAL A 114 -4.08 0.40 -7.87
CA VAL A 114 -2.74 0.40 -7.29
C VAL A 114 -1.72 0.76 -8.37
N LEU A 115 -0.93 1.81 -8.12
CA LEU A 115 0.16 2.25 -8.98
C LEU A 115 1.47 2.21 -8.21
N ALA A 116 2.54 1.79 -8.88
CA ALA A 116 3.89 1.84 -8.33
C ALA A 116 4.76 2.83 -9.11
N GLY A 117 5.40 3.75 -8.40
CA GLY A 117 6.50 4.55 -8.93
C GLY A 117 7.79 3.75 -8.84
N VAL A 118 8.26 3.24 -9.98
CA VAL A 118 9.44 2.40 -10.07
C VAL A 118 10.60 3.22 -10.63
N GLU A 119 11.73 3.17 -9.95
CA GLU A 119 12.97 3.83 -10.36
C GLU A 119 13.99 2.79 -10.80
N ARG A 120 14.70 3.06 -11.90
CA ARG A 120 15.87 2.26 -12.28
C ARG A 120 17.07 2.73 -11.46
N MET A 121 17.57 1.86 -10.60
CA MET A 121 18.84 2.05 -9.92
C MET A 121 19.96 1.86 -10.94
N GLN A 122 20.72 2.91 -11.23
CA GLN A 122 21.98 2.72 -11.95
C GLN A 122 22.94 1.94 -11.05
N PRO A 123 23.61 0.89 -11.55
CA PRO A 123 24.65 0.24 -10.77
C PRO A 123 25.70 1.30 -10.44
N MET A 124 25.88 1.60 -9.15
CA MET A 124 26.96 2.48 -8.72
C MET A 124 28.27 1.85 -9.17
N GLY A 125 28.92 2.49 -10.14
CA GLY A 125 30.10 1.97 -10.83
C GLY A 125 31.22 1.58 -9.88
N GLY A 126 31.26 0.29 -9.52
CA GLY A 126 32.44 -0.39 -9.02
C GLY A 126 33.12 -1.09 -10.18
N ASN A 127 34.34 -0.66 -10.49
CA ASN A 127 35.18 -1.18 -11.57
C ASN A 127 35.72 -2.59 -11.23
N GLY A 128 34.83 -3.54 -10.96
CA GLY A 128 35.14 -4.87 -10.46
C GLY A 128 34.28 -5.94 -11.10
N ASP A 129 34.94 -6.88 -11.76
CA ASP A 129 34.45 -7.99 -12.56
C ASP A 129 33.72 -9.07 -11.69
N PHE A 130 32.65 -8.64 -11.02
CA PHE A 130 31.73 -9.49 -10.24
C PHE A 130 30.27 -9.12 -10.57
N SER A 131 29.98 -9.00 -11.87
CA SER A 131 28.60 -8.91 -12.37
C SER A 131 28.00 -10.33 -12.44
N LEU A 132 27.62 -10.86 -11.27
CA LEU A 132 26.75 -12.03 -11.18
C LEU A 132 25.34 -11.54 -10.84
N LEU A 133 24.52 -11.40 -11.88
CA LEU A 133 23.07 -11.64 -11.84
C LEU A 133 22.26 -10.81 -10.82
N MET A 134 22.54 -9.52 -10.67
CA MET A 134 21.54 -8.58 -10.20
C MET A 134 21.02 -7.88 -11.45
N ASP A 135 19.86 -8.32 -11.94
CA ASP A 135 19.12 -7.68 -13.04
C ASP A 135 19.09 -6.17 -12.82
N ASP A 136 19.19 -5.39 -13.90
CA ASP A 136 19.15 -3.91 -13.90
C ASP A 136 18.10 -3.37 -12.92
N GLY A 137 18.55 -3.06 -11.69
CA GLY A 137 17.69 -3.09 -10.52
C GLY A 137 16.60 -2.04 -10.57
N THR A 138 15.37 -2.46 -10.85
CA THR A 138 14.20 -1.65 -10.57
C THR A 138 13.93 -1.72 -9.07
N SER A 139 13.60 -0.58 -8.47
CA SER A 139 13.12 -0.52 -7.08
C SER A 139 11.84 0.28 -7.02
N VAL A 140 10.86 -0.21 -6.25
CA VAL A 140 9.67 0.59 -5.95
C VAL A 140 10.08 1.72 -5.01
N ASN A 141 9.93 2.96 -5.49
CA ASN A 141 10.20 4.16 -4.71
C ASN A 141 8.93 4.58 -3.93
N VAL A 142 7.77 4.52 -4.58
CA VAL A 142 6.50 4.97 -4.02
C VAL A 142 5.35 4.06 -4.45
N LEU A 143 4.42 3.80 -3.53
CA LEU A 143 3.17 3.09 -3.79
C LEU A 143 1.99 4.06 -3.67
N PHE A 144 1.14 4.11 -4.68
CA PHE A 144 -0.10 4.88 -4.67
C PHE A 144 -1.32 3.95 -4.72
N LEU A 145 -2.34 4.29 -3.94
CA LEU A 145 -3.66 3.66 -4.01
C LEU A 145 -4.71 4.74 -4.23
N LEU A 146 -5.58 4.54 -5.21
CA LEU A 146 -6.56 5.54 -5.66
C LEU A 146 -7.96 4.94 -5.73
N ASN A 147 -8.93 5.59 -5.11
CA ASN A 147 -10.34 5.23 -5.27
C ASN A 147 -10.87 5.73 -6.62
N SER A 148 -11.44 4.81 -7.40
CA SER A 148 -11.94 5.08 -8.75
C SER A 148 -13.13 6.05 -8.81
N ALA A 149 -13.83 6.26 -7.69
CA ALA A 149 -14.91 7.23 -7.60
C ALA A 149 -14.40 8.68 -7.68
N HIS A 150 -13.14 8.91 -7.28
CA HIS A 150 -12.50 10.23 -7.26
C HIS A 150 -11.53 10.44 -8.42
N MET A 151 -10.80 9.40 -8.82
CA MET A 151 -9.83 9.47 -9.92
C MET A 151 -9.81 8.17 -10.71
N GLN A 152 -9.97 8.26 -12.04
CA GLN A 152 -9.78 7.11 -12.91
C GLN A 152 -8.30 6.80 -13.05
N MET A 153 -7.93 5.52 -12.92
CA MET A 153 -6.54 5.07 -13.02
C MET A 153 -5.88 5.43 -14.35
N GLN A 154 -6.64 5.43 -15.45
CA GLN A 154 -6.11 5.80 -16.78
C GLN A 154 -5.73 7.28 -16.89
N GLN A 155 -6.16 8.12 -15.94
CA GLN A 155 -5.85 9.55 -15.89
C GLN A 155 -4.70 9.86 -14.92
N ALA A 156 -4.24 8.86 -14.16
CA ALA A 156 -3.21 9.05 -13.16
C ALA A 156 -1.82 9.16 -13.81
N GLU A 157 -1.36 10.40 -13.96
CA GLU A 157 0.02 10.72 -14.37
C GLU A 157 0.89 11.05 -13.16
N LEU A 158 2.19 10.78 -13.22
CA LEU A 158 3.10 11.00 -12.09
C LEU A 158 3.11 12.46 -11.63
N SER A 159 3.11 13.41 -12.58
CA SER A 159 3.03 14.84 -12.33
C SER A 159 1.75 15.24 -11.60
N LEU A 160 0.61 14.67 -12.01
CA LEU A 160 -0.68 14.88 -11.36
C LEU A 160 -0.66 14.32 -9.94
N LEU A 161 -0.21 13.08 -9.76
CA LEU A 161 -0.10 12.46 -8.43
C LEU A 161 0.81 13.26 -7.51
N GLN A 162 1.94 13.76 -8.00
CA GLN A 162 2.84 14.61 -7.22
C GLN A 162 2.23 15.96 -6.82
N SER A 163 1.27 16.47 -7.61
CA SER A 163 0.58 17.74 -7.34
C SER A 163 -0.59 17.63 -6.36
N LEU A 164 -1.03 16.41 -6.01
CA LEU A 164 -2.11 16.22 -5.06
C LEU A 164 -1.75 16.76 -3.66
N PRO A 165 -2.72 17.26 -2.89
CA PRO A 165 -2.47 17.84 -1.57
C PRO A 165 -2.27 16.73 -0.52
N TRP A 166 -1.15 16.02 -0.63
CA TRP A 166 -0.79 14.95 0.30
C TRP A 166 -0.56 15.50 1.71
N GLU A 167 -1.30 14.97 2.67
CA GLU A 167 -1.07 15.21 4.09
C GLU A 167 -0.50 13.96 4.75
N LEU A 168 0.33 14.14 5.78
CA LEU A 168 0.81 13.02 6.58
C LEU A 168 -0.35 12.44 7.38
N PHE A 169 -0.56 11.12 7.31
CA PHE A 169 -1.61 10.48 8.08
C PHE A 169 -1.27 10.46 9.56
N GLU A 170 -2.02 11.23 10.34
CA GLU A 170 -1.92 11.25 11.81
C GLU A 170 -2.95 10.30 12.41
N SER A 171 -2.49 9.16 12.94
CA SER A 171 -3.30 8.34 13.84
C SER A 171 -2.92 8.63 15.29
N CYS A 172 -3.88 8.46 16.19
CA CYS A 172 -3.72 8.64 17.63
C CYS A 172 -2.55 7.85 18.23
N GLN A 173 -2.09 6.79 17.54
CA GLN A 173 -1.05 5.91 18.03
C GLN A 173 0.29 6.13 17.30
N ARG A 174 0.29 6.23 15.96
CA ARG A 174 1.48 6.35 15.10
C ARG A 174 1.12 6.96 13.74
N ASN A 175 2.10 7.53 13.06
CA ASN A 175 2.01 8.03 11.68
C ASN A 175 2.90 7.25 10.70
N ARG A 176 3.54 6.17 11.16
CA ARG A 176 4.41 5.31 10.34
C ARG A 176 4.11 3.85 10.58
N VAL A 177 4.17 3.05 9.52
CA VAL A 177 4.13 1.59 9.58
C VAL A 177 5.54 1.06 9.77
N SER A 178 5.69 -0.01 10.56
CA SER A 178 6.96 -0.71 10.74
C SER A 178 6.99 -1.97 9.88
N VAL A 179 8.07 -2.15 9.14
CA VAL A 179 8.31 -3.30 8.26
C VAL A 179 9.61 -3.97 8.69
N THR A 180 9.59 -5.30 8.73
CA THR A 180 10.69 -6.19 9.09
C THR A 180 10.99 -7.24 8.02
N SER A 181 10.05 -7.49 7.10
CA SER A 181 10.20 -8.50 6.04
C SER A 181 10.73 -7.98 4.71
N GLY A 182 11.03 -6.68 4.61
CA GLY A 182 11.31 -5.99 3.35
C GLY A 182 10.07 -5.78 2.47
N GLN A 183 8.88 -6.09 3.00
CA GLN A 183 7.62 -5.98 2.28
C GLN A 183 6.62 -5.13 3.05
N LEU A 184 5.87 -4.31 2.31
CA LEU A 184 4.73 -3.57 2.82
C LEU A 184 3.47 -4.05 2.13
N GLY A 185 2.45 -4.38 2.91
CA GLY A 185 1.12 -4.71 2.43
C GLY A 185 0.09 -3.66 2.79
N VAL A 186 -0.86 -3.43 1.87
CA VAL A 186 -2.07 -2.65 2.12
C VAL A 186 -3.28 -3.57 1.88
N PHE A 187 -3.98 -3.91 2.95
CA PHE A 187 -5.06 -4.90 2.96
C PHE A 187 -6.38 -4.27 3.32
N THR A 188 -7.48 -4.84 2.83
CA THR A 188 -8.81 -4.41 3.30
C THR A 188 -9.02 -4.90 4.73
N LYS A 189 -9.43 -4.01 5.64
CA LYS A 189 -9.68 -4.35 7.06
C LYS A 189 -10.68 -5.48 7.20
N HIS A 190 -11.71 -5.49 6.34
CA HIS A 190 -12.73 -6.54 6.31
C HIS A 190 -12.15 -7.90 5.95
N SER A 191 -11.31 -8.00 4.91
CA SER A 191 -10.70 -9.29 4.53
C SER A 191 -9.76 -9.86 5.59
N LEU A 192 -9.12 -9.01 6.40
CA LEU A 192 -8.34 -9.49 7.54
C LEU A 192 -9.24 -10.16 8.58
N ALA A 193 -10.36 -9.52 8.92
CA ALA A 193 -11.32 -10.10 9.86
C ALA A 193 -11.88 -11.44 9.35
N ASP A 194 -12.26 -11.49 8.07
CA ASP A 194 -12.74 -12.73 7.43
C ASP A 194 -11.67 -13.84 7.46
N ALA A 195 -10.41 -13.49 7.18
CA ALA A 195 -9.30 -14.43 7.23
C ALA A 195 -9.07 -14.95 8.65
N GLN A 196 -9.06 -14.08 9.67
CA GLN A 196 -8.92 -14.50 11.07
C GLN A 196 -10.08 -15.40 11.53
N GLU A 197 -11.31 -15.08 11.15
CA GLU A 197 -12.47 -15.91 11.43
C GLU A 197 -12.34 -17.29 10.75
N ALA A 198 -11.92 -17.33 9.48
CA ALA A 198 -11.68 -18.58 8.76
C ALA A 198 -10.59 -19.43 9.44
N MET A 199 -9.47 -18.82 9.83
CA MET A 199 -8.38 -19.50 10.54
C MET A 199 -8.83 -20.06 11.89
N SER A 200 -9.66 -19.32 12.63
CA SER A 200 -10.19 -19.78 13.94
C SER A 200 -11.09 -21.01 13.83
N ARG A 201 -11.67 -21.26 12.65
CA ARG A 201 -12.56 -22.41 12.39
C ARG A 201 -11.85 -23.61 11.77
N ALA A 202 -10.67 -23.40 11.21
CA ALA A 202 -9.91 -24.44 10.53
C ALA A 202 -9.13 -25.30 11.53
N SER A 203 -8.79 -26.54 11.11
CA SER A 203 -7.85 -27.35 11.89
C SER A 203 -6.47 -26.67 11.92
N PRO A 204 -5.65 -26.84 12.97
CA PRO A 204 -4.35 -26.20 13.06
C PRO A 204 -3.45 -26.44 11.84
N GLN A 205 -3.45 -27.65 11.31
CA GLN A 205 -2.66 -28.00 10.11
C GLN A 205 -3.15 -27.28 8.85
N ALA A 206 -4.47 -27.18 8.66
CA ALA A 206 -5.05 -26.49 7.50
C ALA A 206 -4.82 -24.99 7.58
N ALA A 207 -5.02 -24.39 8.76
CA ALA A 207 -4.81 -22.98 8.97
C ALA A 207 -3.32 -22.58 8.81
N GLN A 208 -2.39 -23.39 9.33
CA GLN A 208 -0.95 -23.17 9.13
C GLN A 208 -0.56 -23.26 7.65
N ALA A 209 -1.08 -24.26 6.92
CA ALA A 209 -0.84 -24.39 5.49
C ALA A 209 -1.39 -23.18 4.71
N GLN A 210 -2.56 -22.68 5.09
CA GLN A 210 -3.19 -21.52 4.48
C GLN A 210 -2.42 -20.23 4.74
N ALA A 211 -1.99 -19.98 5.98
CA ALA A 211 -1.17 -18.82 6.34
C ALA A 211 0.19 -18.84 5.62
N SER A 212 0.84 -20.01 5.58
CA SER A 212 2.10 -20.21 4.87
C SER A 212 1.95 -19.99 3.37
N PHE A 213 0.87 -20.50 2.77
CA PHE A 213 0.60 -20.32 1.34
C PHE A 213 0.36 -18.84 0.99
N TRP A 214 -0.42 -18.13 1.80
CA TRP A 214 -0.66 -16.70 1.62
C TRP A 214 0.64 -15.89 1.72
N TYR A 215 1.48 -16.15 2.72
CA TYR A 215 2.74 -15.43 2.90
C TYR A 215 3.74 -15.74 1.77
N ASN A 216 3.87 -17.01 1.37
CA ASN A 216 4.71 -17.39 0.22
C ASN A 216 4.26 -16.68 -1.05
N ARG A 217 2.95 -16.51 -1.25
CA ARG A 217 2.44 -15.77 -2.40
C ARG A 217 2.80 -14.29 -2.33
N ALA A 218 2.80 -13.68 -1.14
CA ALA A 218 3.28 -12.31 -0.96
C ALA A 218 4.77 -12.17 -1.34
N CYS A 219 5.61 -13.13 -0.94
CA CYS A 219 7.01 -13.19 -1.34
C CYS A 219 7.18 -13.34 -2.86
N GLU A 220 6.44 -14.24 -3.49
CA GLU A 220 6.50 -14.43 -4.95
C GLU A 220 6.18 -13.14 -5.73
N LEU A 221 5.17 -12.38 -5.30
CA LEU A 221 4.79 -11.12 -5.95
C LEU A 221 5.86 -10.03 -5.79
N THR A 222 6.53 -9.99 -4.64
CA THR A 222 7.57 -8.98 -4.36
C THR A 222 8.94 -9.35 -4.93
N CYS A 223 9.15 -10.61 -5.34
CA CYS A 223 10.29 -11.05 -6.14
C CYS A 223 10.06 -10.95 -7.66
N SER A 224 8.92 -10.44 -8.11
CA SER A 224 8.63 -10.24 -9.54
C SER A 224 9.33 -9.00 -10.12
N GLU A 225 9.26 -8.81 -11.44
CA GLU A 225 9.86 -7.66 -12.15
C GLU A 225 9.37 -6.31 -11.61
N ASP A 226 8.07 -6.23 -11.29
CA ASP A 226 7.44 -5.01 -10.77
C ASP A 226 7.65 -4.85 -9.26
N GLN A 227 8.06 -5.92 -8.57
CA GLN A 227 8.27 -5.99 -7.11
C GLN A 227 7.02 -5.60 -6.29
N VAL A 228 5.85 -5.63 -6.91
CA VAL A 228 4.56 -5.29 -6.32
C VAL A 228 3.48 -6.14 -6.99
N GLY A 229 2.40 -6.44 -6.27
CA GLY A 229 1.30 -7.22 -6.83
C GLY A 229 0.02 -7.19 -6.01
N ILE A 230 -1.08 -7.55 -6.67
CA ILE A 230 -2.36 -7.80 -5.99
C ILE A 230 -2.31 -9.18 -5.32
N LEU A 231 -2.59 -9.21 -4.02
CA LEU A 231 -2.64 -10.43 -3.23
C LEU A 231 -4.11 -10.79 -2.97
N ASP A 232 -4.61 -11.70 -3.79
CA ASP A 232 -5.97 -12.27 -3.70
C ASP A 232 -5.86 -13.79 -3.61
N VAL A 233 -5.62 -14.28 -2.40
CA VAL A 233 -5.46 -15.71 -2.12
C VAL A 233 -6.53 -16.14 -1.14
N ALA A 234 -7.18 -17.26 -1.46
CA ALA A 234 -8.24 -17.82 -0.64
C ALA A 234 -7.79 -17.97 0.83
N GLY A 235 -8.58 -17.40 1.73
CA GLY A 235 -8.38 -17.55 3.16
C GLY A 235 -7.28 -16.65 3.75
N GLY A 236 -6.71 -15.74 2.97
CA GLY A 236 -5.90 -14.65 3.50
C GLY A 236 -6.51 -13.27 3.23
N PRO A 237 -5.95 -12.21 3.81
CA PRO A 237 -6.38 -10.84 3.54
C PRO A 237 -6.15 -10.47 2.07
N LEU A 238 -7.14 -9.79 1.49
CA LEU A 238 -7.13 -9.21 0.15
C LEU A 238 -6.47 -7.82 0.19
N GLY A 239 -5.59 -7.54 -0.76
CA GLY A 239 -4.98 -6.23 -0.91
C GLY A 239 -3.87 -6.20 -1.95
N CYS A 240 -2.87 -5.35 -1.73
CA CYS A 240 -1.62 -5.35 -2.48
C CYS A 240 -0.41 -5.49 -1.56
N VAL A 241 0.70 -5.96 -2.11
CA VAL A 241 2.00 -6.07 -1.45
C VAL A 241 3.08 -5.49 -2.35
N SER A 242 4.06 -4.82 -1.76
CA SER A 242 5.22 -4.21 -2.44
C SER A 242 6.49 -4.53 -1.68
N ALA A 243 7.59 -4.76 -2.39
CA ALA A 243 8.92 -4.66 -1.81
C ALA A 243 9.20 -3.19 -1.44
N THR A 244 9.98 -2.97 -0.38
CA THR A 244 10.38 -1.63 0.07
C THR A 244 11.65 -1.11 -0.61
N GLY A 245 12.25 -1.88 -1.53
CA GLY A 245 13.29 -1.43 -2.46
C GLY A 245 14.70 -1.18 -1.93
N ILE A 246 14.92 -1.04 -0.60
CA ILE A 246 16.23 -0.58 -0.06
C ILE A 246 16.70 -1.32 1.20
N SER A 247 15.77 -1.71 2.08
CA SER A 247 16.08 -2.28 3.39
C SER A 247 15.02 -3.30 3.79
N GLU A 248 15.47 -4.45 4.29
CA GLU A 248 14.62 -5.49 4.88
C GLU A 248 13.82 -4.95 6.07
N GLU A 249 14.38 -3.99 6.81
CA GLU A 249 13.71 -3.36 7.94
C GLU A 249 13.59 -1.84 7.77
N GLY A 250 12.45 -1.27 8.13
CA GLY A 250 12.22 0.16 8.01
C GLY A 250 10.93 0.65 8.65
N SER A 251 10.80 1.97 8.73
CA SER A 251 9.57 2.63 9.16
C SER A 251 9.16 3.67 8.14
N TYR A 252 7.98 3.52 7.54
CA TYR A 252 7.56 4.29 6.38
C TYR A 252 6.37 5.21 6.71
N PRO A 253 6.43 6.49 6.35
CA PRO A 253 5.30 7.41 6.53
C PRO A 253 4.18 7.06 5.56
N ILE A 254 2.95 7.28 6.00
CA ILE A 254 1.75 7.15 5.16
C ILE A 254 1.21 8.54 4.91
N TYR A 255 0.94 8.85 3.64
CA TYR A 255 0.29 10.08 3.23
C TYR A 255 -1.09 9.78 2.67
N VAL A 256 -2.02 10.71 2.84
CA VAL A 256 -3.39 10.57 2.37
C VAL A 256 -3.86 11.83 1.65
N VAL A 257 -4.91 11.67 0.86
CA VAL A 257 -5.72 12.79 0.36
C VAL A 257 -7.15 12.55 0.80
N ARG A 258 -7.76 13.60 1.38
CA ARG A 258 -9.15 13.57 1.83
C ARG A 258 -10.08 14.27 0.85
N SER A 259 -11.31 13.80 0.82
CA SER A 259 -12.42 14.47 0.18
C SER A 259 -12.80 15.71 1.01
N PRO A 260 -12.86 16.92 0.42
CA PRO A 260 -13.25 18.11 1.17
C PRO A 260 -14.73 18.10 1.57
N GLU A 261 -15.57 17.28 0.92
CA GLU A 261 -16.99 17.17 1.27
C GLU A 261 -17.28 16.09 2.32
N SER A 262 -16.60 14.94 2.25
CA SER A 262 -16.90 13.77 3.10
C SER A 262 -15.86 13.48 4.17
N GLU A 263 -14.69 14.14 4.14
CA GLU A 263 -13.51 13.85 4.98
C GLU A 263 -12.93 12.42 4.78
N GLU A 264 -13.50 11.65 3.84
CA GLU A 264 -13.04 10.31 3.53
C GLU A 264 -11.70 10.33 2.81
N ILE A 265 -10.86 9.36 3.15
CA ILE A 265 -9.59 9.12 2.47
C ILE A 265 -9.89 8.43 1.14
N TRP A 266 -9.55 9.08 0.02
CA TRP A 266 -9.75 8.52 -1.33
C TRP A 266 -8.44 8.22 -2.06
N ALA A 267 -7.30 8.72 -1.56
CA ALA A 267 -5.98 8.35 -2.04
C ALA A 267 -5.02 8.11 -0.88
N VAL A 268 -4.13 7.12 -1.06
CA VAL A 268 -3.08 6.75 -0.11
C VAL A 268 -1.75 6.70 -0.85
N LYS A 269 -0.69 7.20 -0.23
CA LYS A 269 0.68 7.15 -0.74
C LYS A 269 1.63 6.65 0.35
N VAL A 270 2.53 5.74 -0.02
CA VAL A 270 3.61 5.24 0.83
C VAL A 270 4.94 5.48 0.11
N GLU A 271 5.86 6.20 0.74
CA GLU A 271 7.18 6.49 0.19
C GLU A 271 8.23 5.60 0.88
N PHE A 272 9.02 4.88 0.08
CA PHE A 272 10.07 3.99 0.54
C PHE A 272 11.45 4.65 0.48
N LEU A 273 11.74 5.33 -0.62
CA LEU A 273 12.96 6.10 -0.83
C LEU A 273 12.67 7.57 -0.54
N SER A 274 13.36 8.14 0.46
CA SER A 274 13.36 9.59 0.65
C SER A 274 14.30 10.19 -0.40
N SER A 275 13.75 10.79 -1.48
CA SER A 275 14.52 11.60 -2.44
C SER A 275 14.96 12.93 -1.82
#